data_AF-A0A246ACY9-F1
#
_entry.id   AF-A0A246ACY9-F1
#
_cell.length_a   1.000
_cell.length_b   1.000
_cell.length_c   1.000
_cell.angle_alpha   90.00
_cell.angle_beta   90.00
_cell.angle_gamma   90.00
#
_symmetry.space_group_name_H-M   'P 1'
#
loop_
_entity.id
_entity.type
_entity.pdbx_description
1 polymer ?
#
loop_
_entity_poly.entity_id
_entity_poly.type
_entity_poly.pdbx_seq_one_letter_code
_entity_poly.pdbx_strand_id
1 'polypeptide(L)' 'MSTIEIILIGVIILLLFGGKKLPELMRGIGRSMKAFKNAKDEPAHK' A
#
# COMPACT_ATOMS: atom_id res chain seq x y z
N MET A 1 -17.08 0.60 17.27
CA MET A 1 -17.06 0.66 15.80
C MET A 1 -17.43 -0.72 15.29
N SER A 2 -18.57 -0.83 14.65
CA SER A 2 -19.10 -2.08 14.13
C SER A 2 -18.38 -2.46 12.83
N THR A 3 -18.16 -3.75 12.62
CA THR A 3 -17.49 -4.29 11.41
C THR A 3 -18.13 -3.78 10.10
N ILE A 4 -19.45 -3.56 10.11
CA ILE A 4 -20.21 -3.04 8.97
C ILE A 4 -19.76 -1.62 8.58
N GLU A 5 -19.44 -0.76 9.56
CA GLU A 5 -19.00 0.62 9.29
C GLU A 5 -17.66 0.63 8.54
N ILE A 6 -16.74 -0.23 8.96
CA ILE A 6 -15.42 -0.38 8.32
C ILE A 6 -15.58 -0.91 6.88
N ILE A 7 -16.47 -1.89 6.68
CA ILE A 7 -16.76 -2.42 5.35
C ILE A 7 -17.37 -1.34 4.46
N LEU A 8 -18.34 -0.57 4.96
CA LEU A 8 -19.00 0.49 4.20
C LEU A 8 -18.01 1.59 3.80
N ILE A 9 -17.13 2.01 4.71
CA ILE A 9 -16.06 2.97 4.43
C ILE A 9 -15.10 2.40 3.37
N GLY A 10 -14.70 1.14 3.51
CA GLY A 10 -13.85 0.45 2.54
C GLY A 10 -14.48 0.40 1.14
N VAL A 11 -15.78 0.13 1.04
CA VAL A 11 -16.53 0.11 -0.23
C VAL A 11 -16.61 1.51 -0.85
N ILE A 12 -16.89 2.55 -0.06
CA ILE A 12 -16.92 3.93 -0.57
C ILE A 12 -15.55 4.33 -1.12
N ILE A 13 -14.46 4.05 -0.39
CA ILE A 13 -13.09 4.28 -0.87
C ILE A 13 -12.83 3.49 -2.16
N LEU A 14 -13.29 2.23 -2.22
CA LEU A 14 -13.13 1.40 -3.41
C LEU A 14 -13.90 1.93 -4.63
N LEU A 15 -15.06 2.56 -4.43
CA LEU A 15 -15.83 3.18 -5.51
C LEU A 15 -15.19 4.49 -6.00
N LEU A 16 -14.68 5.31 -5.08
CA LEU A 16 -14.03 6.59 -5.42
C LEU A 16 -12.68 6.39 -6.14
N PHE A 17 -11.87 5.45 -5.67
CA PHE A 17 -10.55 5.18 -6.23
C PHE A 17 -10.57 4.06 -7.28
N GLY A 18 -11.59 3.21 -7.29
CA GLY A 18 -11.66 2.01 -8.12
C GLY A 18 -10.79 0.88 -7.57
N GLY A 19 -11.25 -0.36 -7.73
CA GLY A 19 -10.54 -1.56 -7.25
C GLY A 19 -9.17 -1.82 -7.86
N LYS A 20 -8.80 -1.12 -8.93
CA LYS A 20 -7.47 -1.19 -9.55
C LYS A 20 -6.46 -0.20 -8.97
N LYS A 21 -6.87 0.97 -8.48
CA LYS A 21 -5.92 1.97 -7.92
C LYS A 21 -5.39 1.56 -6.56
N LEU A 22 -6.21 0.96 -5.70
CA LEU A 22 -5.77 0.48 -4.38
C LEU A 22 -4.59 -0.52 -4.49
N PRO A 23 -4.63 -1.58 -5.32
CA PRO A 23 -3.49 -2.48 -5.50
C PRO A 23 -2.33 -1.85 -6.28
N GLU A 24 -2.57 -0.86 -7.14
CA GLU A 24 -1.50 -0.12 -7.83
C GLU A 24 -0.69 0.75 -6.86
N LEU A 25 -1.37 1.44 -5.93
CA LEU A 25 -0.74 2.18 -4.83
C LEU A 25 0.05 1.24 -3.91
N MET A 26 -0.53 0.10 -3.52
CA MET A 26 0.18 -0.91 -2.72
C MET A 26 1.43 -1.45 -3.44
N ARG A 27 1.35 -1.70 -4.75
CA ARG A 27 2.51 -2.10 -5.56
C ARG A 27 3.57 -1.02 -5.61
N GLY A 28 3.19 0.25 -5.77
CA GLY A 28 4.10 1.39 -5.74
C GLY A 28 4.83 1.52 -4.40
N ILE A 29 4.08 1.47 -3.30
CA ILE A 29 4.63 1.53 -1.94
C ILE A 29 5.51 0.31 -1.66
N GLY A 30 5.09 -0.90 -2.07
CA GLY A 30 5.87 -2.12 -1.89
C GLY A 30 7.21 -2.09 -2.62
N ARG A 31 7.26 -1.56 -3.84
CA ARG A 31 8.51 -1.33 -4.58
C ARG A 31 9.40 -0.31 -3.85
N SER A 32 8.81 0.77 -3.37
CA SER A 32 9.52 1.81 -2.62
C SER A 32 10.10 1.26 -1.30
N MET A 33 9.30 0.59 -0.48
CA MET A 33 9.75 -0.08 0.75
C MET A 33 10.85 -1.11 0.48
N LYS A 34 10.75 -1.88 -0.60
CA LYS A 34 11.80 -2.84 -1.00
C LYS A 34 13.11 -2.11 -1.35
N ALA A 35 13.04 -1.02 -2.12
CA ALA A 35 14.21 -0.21 -2.44
C ALA A 35 14.84 0.42 -1.17
N PHE A 36 14.01 0.95 -0.27
CA PHE A 36 14.47 1.49 1.03
C PHE A 36 15.15 0.43 1.89
N LYS A 37 14.58 -0.78 1.94
CA LYS A 37 15.17 -1.88 2.72
C LYS A 37 16.48 -2.34 2.12
N ASN A 38 16.53 -2.54 0.80
CA ASN A 38 17.76 -2.90 0.10
C ASN A 38 18.87 -1.86 0.32
N ALA A 39 18.56 -0.56 0.25
CA ALA A 39 19.54 0.49 0.50
C ALA A 39 20.02 0.57 1.97
N LYS A 40 19.22 0.09 2.93
CA LYS A 40 19.62 -0.01 4.34
C LYS A 40 20.42 -1.27 4.64
N ASP A 41 20.08 -2.37 3.99
CA ASP A 41 20.69 -3.69 4.20
C ASP A 41 21.91 -3.91 3.30
N GLU A 42 22.20 -3.01 2.35
CA GLU A 42 23.47 -3.00 1.62
C GLU A 42 24.56 -2.56 2.60
N PRO A 43 25.42 -3.48 3.10
CA PRO A 43 26.55 -3.06 3.90
C PRO A 43 27.37 -2.15 2.99
N ALA A 44 27.76 -0.98 3.51
CA ALA A 44 28.60 -0.02 2.83
C ALA A 44 29.88 -0.71 2.35
N HIS A 45 29.82 -1.33 1.18
CA HIS A 45 30.95 -1.95 0.52
C HIS A 45 31.30 -1.07 -0.67
N LYS A 46 31.95 0.04 -0.33
CA LYS A 46 33.26 0.43 -0.84
C LYS A 46 33.86 1.50 0.05
#